data_AF-A0A7W4EXF8-F1
#
_entry.id   AF-A0A7W4EXF8-F1
#
_cell.length_a   1.000
_cell.length_b   1.000
_cell.length_c   1.000
_cell.angle_alpha   90.00
_cell.angle_beta   90.00
_cell.angle_gamma   90.00
#
_symmetry.space_group_name_H-M   'P 1'
#
loop_
_entity.id
_entity.type
_entity.pdbx_description
1 polymer ?
#
loop_
_entity_poly.entity_id
_entity_poly.type
_entity_poly.pdbx_seq_one_letter_code
_entity_poly.pdbx_strand_id
1 'polypeptide(L)'
;MRSKTTIAQPVKRSSRVLRRVKKNLIEPVDFAEVFGGSLQMKLVGGCYYCGFQNEEQRAHAWGSSFTRAYRNMLKNFHEKYMI
;
A
#
# COMPACT_ATOMS: atom_id res chain seq x y z
N MET A 1 5.84 6.65 39.46
CA MET A 1 6.66 6.10 38.34
C MET A 1 6.11 6.69 37.05
N ARG A 2 6.90 7.48 36.29
CA ARG A 2 6.45 8.18 35.08
C ARG A 2 6.70 7.31 33.84
N SER A 3 5.63 6.92 33.16
CA SER A 3 5.66 6.17 31.90
C SER A 3 6.29 7.02 30.79
N LYS A 4 7.33 6.49 30.13
CA LYS A 4 7.97 7.12 28.97
C LYS A 4 7.14 6.82 27.72
N THR A 5 6.35 7.78 27.26
CA THR A 5 5.70 7.72 25.95
C THR A 5 6.73 7.99 24.87
N THR A 6 7.23 6.95 24.20
CA THR A 6 8.11 7.11 23.03
C THR A 6 7.26 7.49 21.83
N ILE A 7 7.25 8.78 21.49
CA ILE A 7 6.65 9.29 20.25
C ILE A 7 7.57 8.85 19.10
N ALA A 8 7.12 7.91 18.28
CA ALA A 8 7.83 7.49 17.08
C ALA A 8 7.97 8.71 16.14
N GLN A 9 9.21 9.12 15.89
CA GLN A 9 9.50 10.24 14.99
C GLN A 9 9.08 9.86 13.56
N PRO A 10 8.51 10.79 12.78
CA PRO A 10 8.26 10.54 11.36
C PRO A 10 9.61 10.43 10.68
N VAL A 11 9.98 9.20 10.32
CA VAL A 11 11.17 8.92 9.53
C VAL A 11 11.01 9.67 8.21
N LYS A 12 11.76 10.77 8.05
CA LYS A 12 11.95 11.46 6.79
C LYS A 12 12.69 10.52 5.84
N ARG A 13 12.02 9.49 5.33
CA ARG A 13 12.57 8.59 4.31
C ARG A 13 12.70 9.39 3.02
N SER A 14 13.96 9.58 2.65
CA SER A 14 14.42 10.29 1.46
C SER A 14 13.52 10.05 0.25
N SER A 15 13.08 11.13 -0.39
CA SER A 15 12.33 11.15 -1.66
C SER A 15 13.02 10.39 -2.81
N ARG A 16 14.27 9.95 -2.64
CA ARG A 16 14.98 9.06 -3.57
C ARG A 16 14.43 7.64 -3.60
N VAL A 17 13.80 7.14 -2.54
CA VAL A 17 13.26 5.77 -2.52
C VAL A 17 12.08 5.65 -3.48
N LEU A 18 11.22 6.67 -3.54
CA LEU A 18 10.06 6.71 -4.44
C LEU A 18 10.45 6.74 -5.93
N ARG A 19 11.62 7.29 -6.29
CA ARG A 19 12.05 7.46 -7.69
C ARG A 19 12.67 6.22 -8.33
N ARG A 20 13.09 5.20 -7.57
CA ARG A 20 13.62 3.92 -8.10
C ARG A 20 12.55 2.85 -8.32
N VAL A 21 11.31 3.06 -7.87
CA VAL A 21 10.18 2.09 -7.93
C VAL A 21 9.63 1.90 -9.35
N LYS A 22 10.12 2.64 -10.36
CA LYS A 22 9.71 2.42 -11.76
C LYS A 22 10.16 1.09 -12.37
N LYS A 23 11.05 0.32 -11.71
CA LYS A 23 11.50 -1.00 -12.20
C LYS A 23 11.10 -2.20 -11.33
N ASN A 24 10.91 -2.01 -10.02
CA ASN A 24 10.48 -3.07 -9.12
C ASN A 24 9.18 -2.62 -8.44
N LEU A 25 8.11 -3.38 -8.65
CA LEU A 25 6.85 -3.22 -7.91
C LEU A 25 7.19 -3.21 -6.42
N ILE A 26 6.74 -2.20 -5.67
CA ILE A 26 6.87 -2.21 -4.22
C ILE A 26 6.22 -3.48 -3.67
N GLU A 27 6.87 -4.16 -2.73
CA GLU A 27 6.28 -5.37 -2.13
C GLU A 27 5.01 -4.97 -1.35
N PRO A 28 3.96 -5.81 -1.35
CA PRO A 28 2.71 -5.53 -0.64
C PRO A 28 2.91 -5.12 0.82
N VAL A 29 3.81 -5.79 1.53
CA VAL A 29 4.10 -5.52 2.95
C VAL A 29 4.71 -4.13 3.11
N ASP A 30 5.73 -3.81 2.32
CA ASP A 30 6.37 -2.49 2.34
C ASP A 30 5.37 -1.38 2.03
N PHE A 31 4.46 -1.61 1.07
CA PHE A 31 3.40 -0.65 0.75
C PHE A 31 2.48 -0.40 1.95
N ALA A 32 2.02 -1.46 2.61
CA ALA A 32 1.16 -1.35 3.78
C ALA A 32 1.85 -0.59 4.93
N GLU A 33 3.14 -0.83 5.16
CA GLU A 33 3.94 -0.09 6.14
C GLU A 33 4.11 1.39 5.79
N VAL A 34 4.43 1.71 4.53
CA VAL A 34 4.65 3.10 4.08
C VAL A 34 3.39 3.96 4.25
N PHE A 35 2.23 3.39 3.96
CA PHE A 35 0.96 4.12 4.04
C PHE A 35 0.19 3.86 5.35
N GLY A 36 0.76 3.12 6.30
CA GLY A 36 0.15 2.88 7.62
C GLY A 36 -1.21 2.19 7.54
N GLY A 37 -1.34 1.16 6.71
CA GLY A 37 -2.62 0.47 6.48
C GLY A 37 -2.51 -1.04 6.40
N SER A 38 -3.57 -1.66 5.88
CA SER A 38 -3.63 -3.11 5.68
C SER A 38 -4.01 -3.45 4.24
N LEU A 39 -3.45 -4.56 3.75
CA LEU A 39 -3.82 -5.15 2.47
C LEU A 39 -4.68 -6.39 2.69
N GLN A 40 -5.75 -6.48 1.92
CA GLN A 40 -6.62 -7.64 1.86
C GLN A 40 -6.56 -8.24 0.47
N MET A 41 -6.20 -9.52 0.38
CA MET A 41 -6.12 -10.28 -0.86
C MET A 41 -7.06 -11.48 -0.78
N LYS A 42 -7.94 -11.64 -1.76
CA LYS A 42 -8.97 -12.71 -1.79
C LYS A 42 -9.15 -13.26 -3.20
N LEU A 43 -9.53 -14.53 -3.32
CA LEU A 43 -10.06 -15.12 -4.56
C LEU A 43 -11.58 -15.16 -4.43
N VAL A 44 -12.31 -14.50 -5.34
CA VAL A 44 -13.78 -14.43 -5.33
C VAL A 44 -14.28 -14.77 -6.73
N GLY A 45 -15.04 -15.86 -6.86
CA GLY A 45 -15.64 -16.26 -8.14
C GLY A 45 -14.64 -16.46 -9.28
N GLY A 46 -13.42 -16.93 -8.98
CA GLY A 46 -12.34 -17.09 -9.97
C GLY A 46 -11.55 -15.82 -10.29
N CYS A 47 -11.91 -14.68 -9.70
CA CYS A 47 -11.21 -13.41 -9.85
C CYS A 47 -10.43 -13.06 -8.58
N TYR A 48 -9.22 -12.54 -8.76
CA TYR A 48 -8.37 -12.12 -7.65
C TYR A 48 -8.69 -10.67 -7.30
N TYR A 49 -8.95 -10.43 -6.01
CA TYR A 49 -9.18 -9.13 -5.40
C TYR A 49 -7.95 -8.70 -4.61
N CYS A 50 -7.63 -7.41 -4.69
CA CYS A 50 -6.69 -6.76 -3.80
C CYS A 50 -7.26 -5.42 -3.34
N GLY A 51 -7.31 -5.18 -2.03
CA GLY A 51 -7.75 -3.93 -1.43
C GLY A 51 -6.78 -3.42 -0.39
N PHE A 52 -6.54 -2.12 -0.38
CA PHE A 52 -5.81 -1.39 0.65
C PHE A 52 -6.78 -0.51 1.44
N GLN A 53 -6.58 -0.46 2.75
CA GLN A 53 -7.31 0.43 3.64
C GLN A 53 -6.46 0.88 4.82
N ASN A 54 -6.45 2.18 5.08
CA ASN A 54 -6.06 2.81 6.35
C ASN A 54 -7.18 3.78 6.80
N GLU A 55 -6.90 4.67 7.75
CA GLU A 55 -7.88 5.62 8.29
C GLU A 55 -8.37 6.65 7.25
N GLU A 56 -7.53 7.05 6.29
CA GLU A 56 -7.78 8.18 5.37
C GLU A 56 -7.95 7.78 3.90
N GLN A 57 -7.42 6.62 3.51
CA GLN A 57 -7.20 6.19 2.15
C GLN A 57 -7.71 4.76 1.95
N ARG A 58 -8.40 4.57 0.83
CA ARG A 58 -8.94 3.27 0.43
C ARG A 58 -8.88 3.12 -1.07
N ALA A 59 -8.27 2.02 -1.51
CA ALA A 59 -8.20 1.63 -2.91
C ALA A 59 -8.43 0.13 -3.03
N HIS A 60 -9.04 -0.30 -4.13
CA HIS A 60 -9.21 -1.72 -4.41
C HIS A 60 -9.22 -1.95 -5.91
N ALA A 61 -8.90 -3.18 -6.31
CA ALA A 61 -8.96 -3.61 -7.69
C ALA A 61 -9.07 -5.13 -7.82
N TRP A 62 -9.39 -5.53 -9.04
CA TRP A 62 -9.51 -6.92 -9.46
C TRP A 62 -8.44 -7.28 -10.50
N GLY A 63 -8.15 -8.57 -10.64
CA GLY A 63 -7.23 -9.08 -11.66
C GLY A 63 -7.36 -10.59 -11.88
N SER A 64 -6.74 -11.06 -12.95
CA SER A 64 -6.62 -12.49 -13.28
C SER A 64 -5.57 -13.22 -12.43
N SER A 65 -4.78 -12.48 -11.65
CA SER A 65 -3.85 -13.01 -10.64
C SER A 65 -3.72 -12.00 -9.50
N PHE A 66 -3.22 -12.44 -8.35
CA PHE A 66 -2.93 -11.57 -7.21
C PHE A 66 -1.99 -10.41 -7.57
N THR A 67 -0.92 -10.68 -8.34
CA THR A 67 0.01 -9.64 -8.80
C THR A 67 -0.70 -8.61 -9.68
N ARG A 68 -1.61 -9.04 -10.54
CA ARG A 68 -2.35 -8.12 -11.43
C ARG A 68 -3.37 -7.30 -10.66
N ALA A 69 -4.10 -7.91 -9.73
CA ALA A 69 -5.01 -7.20 -8.83
C ALA A 69 -4.26 -6.15 -8.00
N TYR A 70 -3.08 -6.50 -7.47
CA TYR A 70 -2.25 -5.58 -6.71
C TYR A 70 -1.73 -4.40 -7.54
N ARG A 71 -1.22 -4.66 -8.76
CA ARG A 71 -0.81 -3.58 -9.69
C ARG A 71 -1.95 -2.63 -10.03
N ASN A 72 -3.15 -3.17 -10.29
CA ASN A 72 -4.32 -2.36 -10.56
C ASN A 72 -4.73 -1.54 -9.33
N MET A 73 -4.63 -2.12 -8.13
CA MET A 73 -4.92 -1.41 -6.87
C MET A 73 -3.94 -0.26 -6.66
N LEU A 74 -2.63 -0.47 -6.90
CA LEU A 74 -1.62 0.59 -6.84
C LEU A 74 -1.91 1.71 -7.84
N LYS A 75 -2.30 1.37 -9.07
CA LYS A 75 -2.69 2.35 -10.07
C LYS A 75 -3.88 3.19 -9.58
N ASN A 76 -4.94 2.54 -9.10
CA ASN A 76 -6.13 3.22 -8.56
C ASN A 76 -5.78 4.09 -7.33
N PHE A 77 -4.89 3.60 -6.47
CA PHE A 77 -4.42 4.34 -5.30
C PHE A 77 -3.65 5.60 -5.72
N HIS A 78 -2.72 5.48 -6.67
CA HIS A 78 -1.94 6.61 -7.17
C HIS A 78 -2.83 7.64 -7.86
N GLU A 79 -3.75 7.21 -8.75
CA GLU A 79 -4.68 8.11 -9.43
C GLU A 79 -5.57 8.88 -8.45
N LYS A 80 -5.92 8.28 -7.30
CA LYS A 80 -6.81 8.88 -6.30
C LYS A 80 -6.09 9.78 -5.30
N TYR A 81 -4.84 9.48 -4.96
CA TYR A 81 -4.15 10.09 -3.81
C TYR A 81 -2.79 10.70 -4.11
N MET A 82 -2.19 10.43 -5.27
CA MET A 82 -0.84 10.87 -5.64
C MET A 82 -0.88 11.56 -7.00
N ILE A 83 -1.33 12.83 -7.00
CA ILE A 83 -1.31 13.75 -8.16
C ILE A 83 0.13 14.06 -8.56
#